data_AF-A0A9D9XMK9-F1
#
_entry.id   AF-A0A9D9XMK9-F1
#
_cell.length_a   1.000
_cell.length_b   1.000
_cell.length_c   1.000
_cell.angle_alpha   90.00
_cell.angle_beta   90.00
_cell.angle_gamma   90.00
#
_symmetry.space_group_name_H-M   'P 1'
#
loop_
_entity.id
_entity.type
_entity.pdbx_description
1 polymer ?
#
loop_
_entity_poly.entity_id
_entity_poly.type
_entity_poly.pdbx_seq_one_letter_code
_entity_poly.pdbx_strand_id
1 'polypeptide(L)'
;MIFKKRKFKDILFVFTLITLVIGLVWFYYTDNQQIIEGNYQFPEMVDSLNNEPIDVNDSLIFDTLDESDSLANNLLLEYQDDNQIVFEVKKKQKGFVIEARKNSKIIASKEVESQLEIVKFETADLNEDKNTEVLFFNKNKKWEMIGYELIGNKFISFILPKLLGRQAMGYAGGDSLFLENNKIKKSFRFNNDQFALFPNGTRVCEYQMGFNRNFNLIQSLDFEK
;
A
#
# COMPACT_ATOMS: atom_id res chain seq x y z
N MET A 1 -28.96 0.65 -53.82
CA MET A 1 -29.24 0.74 -52.36
C MET A 1 -28.04 0.33 -51.46
N ILE A 2 -26.80 0.30 -51.97
CA ILE A 2 -25.61 -0.23 -51.25
C ILE A 2 -24.76 0.88 -50.59
N PHE A 3 -24.77 2.09 -51.14
CA PHE A 3 -23.99 3.23 -50.62
C PHE A 3 -24.48 3.80 -49.27
N LYS A 4 -25.73 3.51 -48.86
CA LYS A 4 -26.32 4.05 -47.63
C LYS A 4 -25.89 3.29 -46.36
N LYS A 5 -25.56 1.99 -46.48
CA LYS A 5 -25.16 1.13 -45.35
C LYS A 5 -23.74 1.39 -44.84
N ARG A 6 -22.83 1.87 -45.69
CA ARG A 6 -21.42 2.12 -45.33
C ARG A 6 -21.31 3.35 -44.42
N LYS A 7 -21.98 4.45 -44.81
CA LYS A 7 -22.05 5.69 -44.01
C LYS A 7 -22.66 5.49 -42.63
N PHE A 8 -23.62 4.57 -42.48
CA PHE A 8 -24.22 4.29 -41.18
C PHE A 8 -23.24 3.61 -40.20
N LYS A 9 -22.38 2.70 -40.69
CA LYS A 9 -21.36 2.05 -39.85
C LYS A 9 -20.28 3.03 -39.41
N ASP A 10 -19.88 3.95 -40.29
CA ASP A 10 -18.88 4.97 -39.97
C ASP A 10 -19.42 5.95 -38.90
N ILE A 11 -20.70 6.35 -39.02
CA ILE A 11 -21.38 7.19 -38.02
C ILE A 11 -21.49 6.45 -36.68
N LEU A 12 -21.87 5.16 -36.69
CA LEU A 12 -21.98 4.37 -35.47
C LEU A 12 -20.64 4.24 -34.77
N PHE A 13 -19.55 4.01 -35.51
CA PHE A 13 -18.19 3.90 -34.96
C PHE A 13 -17.70 5.20 -34.33
N VAL A 14 -17.96 6.34 -34.99
CA VAL A 14 -17.61 7.66 -34.43
C VAL A 14 -18.42 7.93 -33.16
N PHE A 15 -19.70 7.54 -33.13
CA PHE A 15 -20.53 7.70 -31.94
C PHE A 15 -20.02 6.84 -30.76
N THR A 16 -19.65 5.58 -30.98
CA THR A 16 -19.04 4.74 -29.93
C THR A 16 -17.73 5.32 -29.43
N LEU A 17 -16.87 5.82 -30.32
CA LEU A 17 -15.61 6.46 -29.94
C LEU A 17 -15.85 7.68 -29.04
N ILE A 18 -16.81 8.55 -29.42
CA ILE A 18 -17.18 9.73 -28.64
C ILE A 18 -17.71 9.32 -27.26
N THR A 19 -18.59 8.33 -27.18
CA THR A 19 -19.12 7.85 -25.88
C THR A 19 -18.03 7.27 -24.99
N LEU A 20 -17.03 6.59 -25.57
CA LEU A 20 -15.92 6.03 -24.81
C LEU A 20 -15.00 7.12 -24.27
N VAL A 21 -14.72 8.16 -25.06
CA VAL A 21 -13.94 9.32 -24.60
C VAL A 21 -14.70 10.09 -23.51
N ILE A 22 -16.00 10.32 -23.67
CA ILE A 22 -16.83 10.97 -22.64
C ILE A 22 -16.84 10.13 -21.37
N GLY A 23 -16.97 8.79 -21.46
CA GLY A 23 -16.91 7.89 -20.31
C GLY A 23 -15.57 7.94 -19.58
N LEU A 24 -14.45 7.98 -20.30
CA LEU A 24 -13.12 8.12 -19.71
C LEU A 24 -12.92 9.48 -19.03
N VAL A 25 -13.38 10.57 -19.66
CA VAL A 25 -13.32 11.91 -19.06
C VAL A 25 -14.20 12.00 -17.83
N TRP A 26 -15.41 11.44 -17.88
CA TRP A 26 -16.32 11.41 -16.73
C TRP A 26 -15.73 10.61 -15.57
N PHE A 27 -15.21 9.40 -15.84
CA PHE A 27 -14.52 8.57 -14.86
C PHE A 27 -13.35 9.30 -14.21
N TYR A 28 -12.51 9.96 -15.01
CA TYR A 28 -11.40 10.77 -14.50
C TYR A 28 -11.90 11.94 -13.63
N TYR A 29 -13.03 12.56 -13.98
CA TYR A 29 -13.61 13.63 -13.17
C TYR A 29 -14.24 13.14 -11.87
N THR A 30 -14.97 12.02 -11.87
CA THR A 30 -15.57 11.47 -10.63
C THR A 30 -14.51 10.98 -9.65
N ASP A 31 -13.44 10.34 -10.13
CA ASP A 31 -12.31 9.90 -9.28
C ASP A 31 -11.59 11.09 -8.62
N ASN A 32 -11.50 12.22 -9.32
CA ASN A 32 -10.89 13.44 -8.79
C ASN A 32 -11.86 14.35 -7.98
N GLN A 33 -13.18 14.21 -8.11
CA GLN A 33 -14.17 15.02 -7.38
C GLN A 33 -14.46 14.50 -5.96
N GLN A 34 -14.19 13.23 -5.66
CA GLN A 34 -14.20 12.75 -4.26
C GLN A 34 -13.15 13.46 -3.38
N ILE A 35 -12.23 14.22 -3.98
CA ILE A 35 -11.22 15.03 -3.29
C ILE A 35 -11.72 16.45 -2.94
N ILE A 36 -12.80 16.95 -3.56
CA ILE A 36 -13.11 18.41 -3.52
C ILE A 36 -14.40 18.77 -2.74
N GLU A 37 -15.37 17.87 -2.56
CA GLU A 37 -16.59 18.17 -1.79
C GLU A 37 -16.90 17.14 -0.70
N GLY A 38 -15.90 16.84 0.13
CA GLY A 38 -16.13 16.21 1.44
C GLY A 38 -16.49 17.25 2.47
N ASN A 39 -17.76 17.61 2.60
CA ASN A 39 -18.27 18.32 3.77
C ASN A 39 -18.28 17.32 4.94
N TYR A 40 -17.10 17.05 5.49
CA TYR A 40 -16.93 16.17 6.63
C TYR A 40 -17.55 16.85 7.86
N GLN A 41 -18.80 16.52 8.17
CA GLN A 41 -19.24 16.55 9.56
C GLN A 41 -18.40 15.52 10.30
N PHE A 42 -17.43 16.02 11.06
CA PHE A 42 -16.68 15.21 12.01
C PHE A 42 -17.67 14.44 12.88
N PRO A 43 -17.53 13.12 13.05
CA PRO A 43 -18.14 12.45 14.17
C PRO A 43 -17.59 13.13 15.43
N GLU A 44 -18.46 13.61 16.32
CA GLU A 44 -18.03 14.01 17.66
C GLU A 44 -17.29 12.81 18.28
N MET A 45 -15.98 12.98 18.50
CA MET A 45 -15.19 11.95 19.15
C MET A 45 -15.66 11.81 20.59
N VAL A 46 -15.91 10.57 21.00
CA VAL A 46 -16.15 10.23 22.41
C VAL A 46 -14.89 10.58 23.19
N ASP A 47 -15.07 11.45 24.18
CA ASP A 47 -14.04 12.14 24.98
C ASP A 47 -13.40 11.20 26.03
N SER A 48 -13.09 9.95 25.65
CA SER A 48 -12.62 8.89 26.56
C SER A 48 -11.21 8.38 26.25
N LEU A 49 -10.31 9.24 25.77
CA LEU A 49 -8.88 8.93 25.64
C LEU A 49 -7.94 10.00 26.24
N ASN A 50 -8.50 11.01 26.92
CA ASN A 50 -7.70 11.95 27.70
C ASN A 50 -7.44 11.36 29.09
N ASN A 51 -6.29 10.66 29.24
CA ASN A 51 -5.41 10.66 30.42
C ASN A 51 -4.53 9.40 30.52
N GLU A 52 -3.91 8.94 29.44
CA GLU A 52 -2.64 8.23 29.60
C GLU A 52 -1.58 8.87 28.69
N PRO A 53 -0.46 9.34 29.25
CA PRO A 53 0.67 9.75 28.43
C PRO A 53 1.13 8.51 27.67
N ILE A 54 0.98 8.54 26.34
CA ILE A 54 1.61 7.55 25.46
C ILE A 54 3.11 7.74 25.62
N ASP A 55 3.73 6.88 26.42
CA ASP A 55 5.18 6.80 26.54
C ASP A 55 5.73 6.33 25.17
N VAL A 56 6.23 7.27 24.38
CA VAL A 56 6.78 7.02 23.04
C VAL A 56 8.15 6.30 23.11
N ASN A 57 8.47 5.66 24.25
CA ASN A 57 9.59 4.74 24.40
C ASN A 57 9.25 3.27 24.16
N ASP A 58 8.00 2.94 23.80
CA ASP A 58 7.73 1.68 23.11
C ASP A 58 8.29 1.77 21.68
N SER A 59 9.61 1.68 21.58
CA SER A 59 10.19 0.92 20.49
C SER A 59 9.48 -0.41 20.51
N LEU A 60 8.51 -0.60 19.62
CA LEU A 60 8.02 -1.91 19.23
C LEU A 60 9.28 -2.73 18.97
N ILE A 61 9.63 -3.56 19.95
CA ILE A 61 10.66 -4.57 19.83
C ILE A 61 10.07 -5.49 18.77
N PHE A 62 10.50 -5.27 17.53
CA PHE A 62 10.27 -6.23 16.48
C PHE A 62 11.04 -7.46 16.93
N ASP A 63 10.31 -8.54 17.23
CA ASP A 63 10.89 -9.87 17.27
C ASP A 63 11.58 -10.07 15.92
N THR A 64 12.89 -9.82 15.92
CA THR A 64 13.78 -10.25 14.85
C THR A 64 13.52 -11.73 14.70
N LEU A 65 13.07 -12.15 13.52
CA LEU A 65 12.82 -13.55 13.14
C LEU A 65 13.71 -14.48 13.98
N ASP A 66 13.12 -15.17 14.94
CA ASP A 66 13.85 -16.08 15.83
C ASP A 66 14.63 -17.07 14.96
N GLU A 67 15.95 -16.92 14.90
CA GLU A 67 16.84 -17.75 14.09
C GLU A 67 16.87 -19.22 14.57
N SER A 68 16.15 -19.55 15.65
CA SER A 68 16.24 -20.83 16.34
C SER A 68 15.32 -21.94 15.78
N ASP A 69 14.30 -21.62 14.95
CA ASP A 69 13.37 -22.64 14.41
C ASP A 69 13.40 -22.81 12.87
N SER A 70 14.18 -22.00 12.13
CA SER A 70 14.12 -21.96 10.65
C SER A 70 15.07 -22.91 9.91
N LEU A 71 15.81 -23.77 10.60
CA LEU A 71 16.85 -24.60 9.95
C LEU A 71 16.30 -25.77 9.11
N ALA A 72 15.00 -26.09 9.18
CA ALA A 72 14.39 -27.16 8.41
C ALA A 72 13.56 -26.68 7.20
N ASN A 73 12.98 -25.48 7.26
CA ASN A 73 12.11 -24.96 6.20
C ASN A 73 12.53 -23.53 5.87
N ASN A 74 13.03 -23.31 4.65
CA ASN A 74 13.31 -21.97 4.10
C ASN A 74 12.03 -21.10 3.93
N LEU A 75 10.94 -21.42 4.63
CA LEU A 75 9.64 -20.77 4.52
C LEU A 75 9.60 -19.58 5.49
N LEU A 76 9.40 -18.38 4.95
CA LEU A 76 9.36 -17.11 5.67
C LEU A 76 7.93 -16.63 5.94
N LEU A 77 6.99 -17.05 5.09
CA LEU A 77 5.58 -16.72 5.19
C LEU A 77 4.78 -17.82 4.51
N GLU A 78 3.68 -18.23 5.13
CA GLU A 78 2.61 -19.00 4.50
C GLU A 78 1.27 -18.37 4.89
N TYR A 79 0.47 -18.03 3.88
CA TYR A 79 -0.84 -17.42 4.08
C TYR A 79 -1.83 -17.99 3.08
N GLN A 80 -3.01 -18.37 3.54
CA GLN A 80 -4.10 -18.79 2.67
C GLN A 80 -5.17 -17.70 2.63
N ASP A 81 -5.50 -17.22 1.44
CA ASP A 81 -6.56 -16.25 1.24
C ASP A 81 -7.96 -16.89 1.21
N ASP A 82 -8.98 -16.04 1.18
CA ASP A 82 -10.38 -16.46 1.09
C ASP A 82 -10.71 -17.23 -0.21
N ASN A 83 -9.90 -17.06 -1.26
CA ASN A 83 -10.03 -17.73 -2.55
C ASN A 83 -9.31 -19.09 -2.59
N GLN A 84 -8.83 -19.58 -1.44
CA GLN A 84 -8.08 -20.83 -1.28
C GLN A 84 -6.74 -20.84 -2.04
N ILE A 85 -6.17 -19.65 -2.27
CA ILE A 85 -4.82 -19.48 -2.80
C ILE A 85 -3.87 -19.43 -1.61
N VAL A 86 -2.86 -20.30 -1.64
CA VAL A 86 -1.79 -20.32 -0.65
C VAL A 86 -0.62 -19.52 -1.21
N PHE A 87 -0.25 -18.44 -0.52
CA PHE A 87 0.92 -17.64 -0.75
C PHE A 87 2.06 -18.14 0.13
N GLU A 88 3.17 -18.52 -0.48
CA GLU A 88 4.38 -18.96 0.21
C GLU A 88 5.53 -18.01 -0.15
N VAL A 89 6.25 -17.52 0.85
CA VAL A 89 7.52 -16.82 0.64
C VAL A 89 8.64 -17.71 1.13
N LYS A 90 9.60 -18.00 0.25
CA LYS A 90 10.74 -18.87 0.56
C LYS A 90 12.05 -18.13 0.40
N LYS A 91 12.93 -18.26 1.39
CA LYS A 91 14.31 -17.75 1.36
C LYS A 91 15.10 -18.46 0.27
N LYS A 92 15.91 -17.70 -0.46
CA LYS A 92 16.93 -18.19 -1.39
C LYS A 92 18.32 -17.71 -0.93
N GLN A 93 19.38 -18.25 -1.54
CA GLN A 93 20.75 -17.80 -1.27
C GLN A 93 20.95 -16.29 -1.53
N LYS A 94 20.21 -15.73 -2.50
CA LYS A 94 20.20 -14.29 -2.81
C LYS A 94 18.75 -13.81 -2.95
N GLY A 95 18.18 -13.36 -1.85
CA GLY A 95 16.79 -12.88 -1.80
C GLY A 95 15.78 -13.98 -1.49
N PHE A 96 14.63 -13.96 -2.17
CA PHE A 96 13.50 -14.83 -1.88
C PHE A 96 12.65 -15.09 -3.12
N VAL A 97 11.75 -16.06 -3.02
CA VAL A 97 10.73 -16.36 -4.03
C VAL A 97 9.35 -16.29 -3.40
N ILE A 98 8.43 -15.68 -4.11
CA ILE A 98 7.00 -15.64 -3.79
C ILE A 98 6.33 -16.64 -4.71
N GLU A 99 5.56 -17.58 -4.15
CA GLU A 99 4.76 -18.55 -4.91
C GLU A 99 3.30 -18.41 -4.52
N ALA A 100 2.41 -18.38 -5.50
CA ALA A 100 0.98 -18.57 -5.29
C ALA A 100 0.60 -19.97 -5.75
N ARG A 101 -0.10 -20.71 -4.91
CA ARG A 101 -0.54 -22.09 -5.15
C ARG A 101 -2.04 -22.20 -5.05
N LYS A 102 -2.64 -22.95 -5.99
CA LYS A 102 -4.04 -23.34 -5.93
C LYS A 102 -4.13 -24.84 -6.14
N ASN A 103 -4.78 -25.55 -5.21
CA ASN A 103 -4.82 -27.02 -5.20
C ASN A 103 -3.42 -27.65 -5.32
N SER A 104 -2.47 -27.15 -4.53
CA SER A 104 -1.05 -27.56 -4.51
C SER A 104 -0.25 -27.28 -5.80
N LYS A 105 -0.87 -26.76 -6.87
CA LYS A 105 -0.20 -26.35 -8.11
C LYS A 105 0.23 -24.90 -8.02
N ILE A 106 1.50 -24.63 -8.35
CA ILE A 106 2.01 -23.26 -8.51
C ILE A 106 1.29 -22.61 -9.69
N ILE A 107 0.55 -21.54 -9.43
CA ILE A 107 -0.15 -20.74 -10.44
C ILE A 107 0.63 -19.48 -10.82
N ALA A 108 1.45 -18.97 -9.91
CA ALA A 108 2.37 -17.87 -10.17
C ALA A 108 3.62 -18.01 -9.29
N SER A 109 4.76 -17.52 -9.79
CA SER A 109 6.00 -17.44 -9.03
C SER A 109 6.74 -16.17 -9.40
N LYS A 110 7.35 -15.52 -8.41
CA LYS A 110 8.17 -14.33 -8.59
C LYS A 110 9.43 -14.44 -7.74
N GLU A 111 10.57 -14.43 -8.41
CA GLU A 111 11.85 -14.27 -7.74
C GLU A 111 12.13 -12.81 -7.47
N VAL A 112 12.60 -12.52 -6.27
CA VAL A 112 13.02 -11.20 -5.84
C VAL A 112 14.45 -11.29 -5.35
N GLU A 113 15.36 -10.77 -6.16
CA GLU A 113 16.74 -10.58 -5.74
C GLU A 113 16.78 -9.45 -4.72
N SER A 114 17.28 -9.73 -3.52
CA SER A 114 17.40 -8.74 -2.47
C SER A 114 18.80 -8.80 -1.88
N GLN A 115 19.47 -7.65 -1.89
CA GLN A 115 20.60 -7.34 -1.00
C GLN A 115 20.11 -6.63 0.27
N LEU A 116 18.79 -6.41 0.38
CA LEU A 116 18.15 -5.65 1.44
C LEU A 116 17.85 -6.57 2.63
N GLU A 117 18.04 -6.04 3.82
CA GLU A 117 17.61 -6.67 5.06
C GLU A 117 16.09 -6.55 5.16
N ILE A 118 15.39 -7.64 4.88
CA ILE A 118 13.95 -7.74 5.04
C ILE A 118 13.68 -7.98 6.51
N VAL A 119 12.92 -7.08 7.12
CA VAL A 119 12.60 -7.14 8.54
C VAL A 119 11.29 -7.89 8.76
N LYS A 120 10.34 -7.78 7.82
CA LYS A 120 9.00 -8.33 8.00
C LYS A 120 8.32 -8.69 6.68
N PHE A 121 7.50 -9.73 6.73
CA PHE A 121 6.53 -10.10 5.70
C PHE A 121 5.12 -9.96 6.28
N GLU A 122 4.19 -9.41 5.52
CA GLU A 122 2.78 -9.35 5.89
C GLU A 122 1.89 -9.63 4.68
N THR A 123 0.61 -9.89 4.94
CA THR A 123 -0.42 -10.01 3.92
C THR A 123 -1.62 -9.16 4.29
N ALA A 124 -2.22 -8.49 3.31
CA ALA A 124 -3.42 -7.68 3.51
C ALA A 124 -4.23 -7.58 2.23
N ASP A 125 -5.49 -7.18 2.34
CA ASP A 125 -6.28 -6.66 1.22
C ASP A 125 -6.30 -5.13 1.36
N LEU A 126 -5.31 -4.47 0.75
CA LEU A 126 -5.03 -3.03 0.89
C LEU A 126 -5.97 -2.15 0.09
N ASN A 127 -6.58 -2.69 -0.96
CA ASN A 127 -7.42 -1.97 -1.91
C ASN A 127 -8.90 -2.43 -1.86
N GLU A 128 -9.23 -3.36 -0.96
CA GLU A 128 -10.56 -3.93 -0.75
C GLU A 128 -11.15 -4.64 -1.98
N ASP A 129 -10.28 -5.17 -2.85
CA ASP A 129 -10.67 -5.86 -4.07
C ASP A 129 -10.76 -7.39 -3.93
N LYS A 130 -10.55 -7.91 -2.71
CA LYS A 130 -10.54 -9.33 -2.33
C LYS A 130 -9.36 -10.13 -2.90
N ASN A 131 -8.35 -9.47 -3.46
CA ASN A 131 -7.07 -10.09 -3.76
C ASN A 131 -6.09 -9.74 -2.64
N THR A 132 -5.36 -10.76 -2.17
CA THR A 132 -4.34 -10.53 -1.16
C THR A 132 -3.09 -9.92 -1.78
N GLU A 133 -2.61 -8.83 -1.19
CA GLU A 133 -1.26 -8.33 -1.38
C GLU A 133 -0.28 -8.94 -0.38
N VAL A 134 0.89 -9.34 -0.88
CA VAL A 134 2.04 -9.77 -0.08
C VAL A 134 3.00 -8.60 0.07
N LEU A 135 3.30 -8.21 1.31
CA LEU A 135 4.06 -7.02 1.66
C LEU A 135 5.43 -7.38 2.24
N PHE A 136 6.43 -6.60 1.88
CA PHE A 136 7.82 -6.78 2.26
C PHE A 136 8.33 -5.47 2.83
N PHE A 137 8.69 -5.47 4.11
CA PHE A 137 9.24 -4.30 4.78
C PHE A 137 10.74 -4.44 4.93
N ASN A 138 11.48 -3.46 4.40
CA ASN A 138 12.93 -3.42 4.48
C ASN A 138 13.38 -2.18 5.26
N LYS A 139 14.42 -2.39 6.07
CA LYS A 139 15.03 -1.34 6.89
C LYS A 139 16.50 -1.23 6.55
N ASN A 140 16.80 -0.33 5.63
CA ASN A 140 18.19 0.10 5.39
C ASN A 140 18.40 1.46 6.10
N LYS A 141 18.67 2.51 5.33
CA LYS A 141 18.79 3.90 5.84
C LYS A 141 17.44 4.55 6.15
N LYS A 142 16.35 4.00 5.60
CA LYS A 142 14.95 4.44 5.74
C LYS A 142 14.06 3.20 5.63
N TRP A 143 12.86 3.26 6.20
CA TRP A 143 11.85 2.22 5.98
C TRP A 143 11.21 2.38 4.61
N GLU A 144 11.20 1.28 3.87
CA GLU A 144 10.57 1.11 2.58
C GLU A 144 9.65 -0.12 2.62
N MET A 145 8.66 -0.12 1.73
CA MET A 145 7.79 -1.27 1.50
C MET A 145 7.68 -1.53 0.01
N ILE A 146 7.87 -2.79 -0.35
CA ILE A 146 7.56 -3.34 -1.66
C ILE A 146 6.39 -4.29 -1.45
N GLY A 147 5.41 -4.27 -2.33
CA GLY A 147 4.29 -5.19 -2.29
C GLY A 147 4.08 -5.87 -3.63
N TYR A 148 3.42 -7.02 -3.59
CA TYR A 148 3.05 -7.78 -4.78
C TYR A 148 1.60 -8.22 -4.67
N GLU A 149 0.84 -7.96 -5.73
CA GLU A 149 -0.54 -8.41 -5.90
C GLU A 149 -0.57 -9.52 -6.96
N LEU A 150 -1.37 -10.56 -6.73
CA LEU A 150 -1.59 -11.61 -7.73
C LEU A 150 -2.73 -11.22 -8.67
N ILE A 151 -2.41 -10.92 -9.92
CA ILE A 151 -3.40 -10.59 -10.96
C ILE A 151 -3.39 -11.67 -12.02
N GLY A 152 -4.46 -12.47 -12.03
CA GLY A 152 -4.52 -13.70 -12.79
C GLY A 152 -3.43 -14.68 -12.31
N ASN A 153 -2.45 -14.97 -13.17
CA ASN A 153 -1.35 -15.90 -12.88
C ASN A 153 0.02 -15.19 -12.81
N LYS A 154 0.03 -13.91 -12.47
CA LYS A 154 1.25 -13.09 -12.42
C LYS A 154 1.25 -12.19 -11.20
N PHE A 155 2.41 -12.11 -10.55
CA PHE A 155 2.66 -11.11 -9.52
C PHE A 155 3.01 -9.76 -10.15
N ILE A 156 2.27 -8.72 -9.75
CA ILE A 156 2.51 -7.33 -10.12
C ILE A 156 3.03 -6.60 -8.90
N SER A 157 4.20 -5.97 -9.04
CA SER A 157 4.82 -5.22 -7.94
C SER A 157 4.25 -3.81 -7.83
N PHE A 158 4.17 -3.32 -6.60
CA PHE A 158 3.94 -1.91 -6.28
C PHE A 158 4.88 -1.49 -5.13
N ILE A 159 5.01 -0.19 -4.92
CA ILE A 159 5.86 0.37 -3.87
C ILE A 159 5.12 1.47 -3.13
N LEU A 160 5.41 1.62 -1.84
CA LEU A 160 4.98 2.80 -1.12
C LEU A 160 5.69 4.04 -1.69
N PRO A 161 4.99 5.15 -1.99
CA PRO A 161 5.62 6.35 -2.49
C PRO A 161 6.59 6.93 -1.45
N LYS A 162 7.61 7.64 -1.97
CA LYS A 162 8.49 8.44 -1.13
C LYS A 162 7.70 9.58 -0.48
N LEU A 163 8.19 10.09 0.65
CA LEU A 163 7.65 11.30 1.26
C LEU A 163 7.81 12.46 0.27
N LEU A 164 6.72 13.17 -0.01
CA LEU A 164 6.67 14.31 -0.94
C LEU A 164 5.96 15.51 -0.30
N GLY A 165 6.26 16.71 -0.80
CA GLY A 165 5.62 17.95 -0.36
C GLY A 165 5.75 18.17 1.15
N ARG A 166 4.64 18.50 1.81
CA ARG A 166 4.58 18.74 3.26
C ARG A 166 5.13 17.57 4.07
N GLN A 167 4.93 16.33 3.63
CA GLN A 167 5.42 15.15 4.34
C GLN A 167 6.96 15.12 4.43
N ALA A 168 7.66 15.69 3.44
CA ALA A 168 9.12 15.72 3.42
C ALA A 168 9.70 16.95 4.16
N MET A 169 8.87 17.94 4.50
CA MET A 169 9.32 19.16 5.16
C MET A 169 9.70 18.88 6.61
N GLY A 170 10.84 19.44 7.01
CA GLY A 170 11.42 19.21 8.33
C GLY A 170 11.84 17.75 8.61
N TYR A 171 11.77 16.83 7.65
CA TYR A 171 12.06 15.42 7.88
C TYR A 171 13.42 15.20 8.59
N ALA A 172 13.37 14.52 9.75
CA ALA A 172 14.51 14.29 10.63
C ALA A 172 14.82 12.81 10.88
N GLY A 173 14.12 11.89 10.22
CA GLY A 173 14.36 10.45 10.34
C GLY A 173 13.61 9.81 11.51
N GLY A 174 14.11 8.68 12.02
CA GLY A 174 13.37 7.87 13.00
C GLY A 174 12.12 7.22 12.38
N ASP A 175 12.22 6.85 11.12
CA ASP A 175 11.12 6.23 10.37
C ASP A 175 10.61 4.97 11.09
N SER A 176 9.30 4.76 11.04
CA SER A 176 8.61 3.51 11.32
C SER A 176 7.56 3.31 10.24
N LEU A 177 7.34 2.06 9.83
CA LEU A 177 6.38 1.71 8.79
C LEU A 177 5.63 0.45 9.22
N PHE A 178 4.30 0.52 9.25
CA PHE A 178 3.46 -0.59 9.71
C PHE A 178 2.09 -0.55 9.04
N LEU A 179 1.38 -1.67 9.11
CA LEU A 179 0.01 -1.82 8.66
C LEU A 179 -0.96 -1.67 9.84
N GLU A 180 -2.00 -0.88 9.67
CA GLU A 180 -3.11 -0.78 10.63
C GLU A 180 -4.42 -0.62 9.85
N ASN A 181 -5.42 -1.48 10.14
CA ASN A 181 -6.74 -1.45 9.49
C ASN A 181 -6.67 -1.41 7.95
N ASN A 182 -5.86 -2.30 7.34
CA ASN A 182 -5.59 -2.36 5.90
C ASN A 182 -5.00 -1.07 5.28
N LYS A 183 -4.43 -0.19 6.10
CA LYS A 183 -3.76 1.04 5.65
C LYS A 183 -2.32 1.06 6.09
N ILE A 184 -1.48 1.65 5.24
CA ILE A 184 -0.06 1.78 5.54
C ILE A 184 0.15 3.06 6.33
N LYS A 185 0.75 2.95 7.53
CA LYS A 185 1.11 4.07 8.37
C LYS A 185 2.62 4.25 8.40
N LYS A 186 3.07 5.44 8.00
CA LYS A 186 4.47 5.85 8.09
C LYS A 186 4.61 6.95 9.13
N SER A 187 5.39 6.67 10.18
CA SER A 187 5.71 7.63 11.23
C SER A 187 7.18 8.06 11.11
N PHE A 188 7.46 9.35 11.32
CA PHE A 188 8.82 9.87 11.32
C PHE A 188 8.92 11.15 12.14
N ARG A 189 10.12 11.47 12.60
CA ARG A 189 10.42 12.73 13.29
C ARG A 189 10.56 13.86 12.28
N PHE A 190 10.12 15.05 12.66
CA PHE A 190 10.37 16.28 11.91
C PHE A 190 10.91 17.37 12.84
N ASN A 191 11.75 18.25 12.28
CA ASN A 191 12.36 19.39 12.95
C ASN A 191 12.30 20.63 12.07
N ASN A 192 12.04 21.78 12.69
CA ASN A 192 11.89 23.09 12.06
C ASN A 192 10.92 23.11 10.86
N ASP A 193 9.80 22.38 10.94
CA ASP A 193 8.77 22.43 9.91
C ASP A 193 7.89 23.67 10.11
N GLN A 194 8.01 24.64 9.21
CA GLN A 194 7.28 25.91 9.25
C GLN A 194 5.78 25.75 8.94
N PHE A 195 5.37 24.60 8.42
CA PHE A 195 4.00 24.29 8.05
C PHE A 195 3.35 23.27 8.99
N ALA A 196 4.05 22.87 10.06
CA ALA A 196 3.52 22.04 11.12
C ALA A 196 2.91 22.90 12.23
N LEU A 197 2.02 22.31 13.03
CA LEU A 197 1.43 22.98 14.19
C LEU A 197 2.49 23.31 15.26
N PHE A 198 3.49 22.43 15.37
CA PHE A 198 4.64 22.57 16.26
C PHE A 198 5.90 22.61 15.40
N PRO A 199 6.97 23.31 15.81
CA PRO A 199 8.19 23.38 15.01
C PRO A 199 8.92 22.03 14.92
N ASN A 200 8.78 21.16 15.92
CA ASN A 200 9.41 19.84 15.97
C ASN A 200 8.41 18.82 16.55
N GLY A 201 8.52 17.57 16.15
CA GLY A 201 7.59 16.54 16.59
C GLY A 201 7.71 15.23 15.83
N THR A 202 6.66 14.43 15.93
CA THR A 202 6.47 13.21 15.13
C THR A 202 5.30 13.41 14.19
N ARG A 203 5.48 13.04 12.92
CA ARG A 203 4.44 13.07 11.90
C ARG A 203 4.05 11.65 11.53
N VAL A 204 2.76 11.36 11.56
CA VAL A 204 2.18 10.09 11.11
C VAL A 204 1.39 10.35 9.82
N CYS A 205 1.78 9.68 8.76
CA CYS A 205 1.13 9.70 7.46
C CYS A 205 0.40 8.37 7.22
N GLU A 206 -0.89 8.44 6.94
CA GLU A 206 -1.73 7.28 6.61
C GLU A 206 -1.99 7.24 5.10
N TYR A 207 -1.69 6.10 4.48
CA TYR A 207 -1.86 5.86 3.05
C TYR A 207 -2.87 4.76 2.80
N GLN A 208 -3.75 4.99 1.83
CA GLN A 208 -4.67 3.99 1.30
C GLN A 208 -4.29 3.65 -0.13
N MET A 209 -4.35 2.37 -0.47
CA MET A 209 -4.08 1.88 -1.81
C MET A 209 -5.37 1.93 -2.63
N GLY A 210 -5.32 2.53 -3.82
CA GLY A 210 -6.41 2.45 -4.78
C GLY A 210 -6.33 1.19 -5.63
N PHE A 211 -7.41 0.86 -6.35
CA PHE A 211 -7.48 -0.26 -7.30
C PHE A 211 -6.42 -0.23 -8.42
N ASN A 212 -5.78 0.92 -8.64
CA ASN A 212 -4.68 1.09 -9.58
C ASN A 212 -3.30 0.76 -8.97
N ARG A 213 -3.24 0.26 -7.72
CA ARG A 213 -2.03 0.04 -6.90
C ARG A 213 -1.23 1.31 -6.58
N ASN A 214 -1.83 2.48 -6.76
CA ASN A 214 -1.23 3.74 -6.31
C ASN A 214 -1.71 4.08 -4.90
N PHE A 215 -0.84 4.69 -4.13
CA PHE A 215 -1.15 5.14 -2.78
C PHE A 215 -1.55 6.60 -2.75
N ASN A 216 -2.64 6.88 -2.05
CA ASN A 216 -3.08 8.22 -1.73
C ASN A 216 -2.82 8.49 -0.24
N LEU A 217 -2.30 9.68 0.08
CA LEU A 217 -2.23 10.15 1.46
C LEU A 217 -3.66 10.52 1.90
N ILE A 218 -4.19 9.82 2.89
CA ILE A 218 -5.52 10.09 3.44
C ILE A 218 -5.44 11.06 4.62
N GLN A 219 -4.42 10.89 5.45
CA GLN A 219 -4.27 11.68 6.67
C GLN A 219 -2.80 11.95 6.98
N SER A 220 -2.52 13.13 7.53
CA SER A 220 -1.22 13.49 8.10
C SER A 220 -1.45 14.21 9.42
N LEU A 221 -0.98 13.59 10.51
CA LEU A 221 -1.11 14.09 11.87
C LEU A 221 0.26 14.43 12.44
N ASP A 222 0.35 15.58 13.11
CA ASP A 222 1.56 16.04 13.77
C ASP A 222 1.33 15.96 15.29
N PHE A 223 2.29 15.33 15.98
CA PHE A 223 2.32 15.19 17.42
C PHE A 223 3.52 15.95 17.98
N GLU A 224 3.30 16.75 19.02
CA GLU A 224 4.37 17.44 19.72
C GLU A 224 5.31 16.43 20.39
N LYS A 225 6.58 16.82 20.54
CA LYS A 225 7.61 16.01 21.19
C LYS A 225 7.65 16.27 22.69
#